data_AF-A0A1G3M4Z3-F1
#
_entry.id   AF-A0A1G3M4Z3-F1
#
_cell.length_a   1.000
_cell.length_b   1.000
_cell.length_c   1.000
_cell.angle_alpha   90.00
_cell.angle_beta   90.00
_cell.angle_gamma   90.00
#
_symmetry.space_group_name_H-M   'P 1'
#
loop_
_entity.id
_entity.type
_entity.pdbx_description
1 polymer ?
#
loop_
_entity_poly.entity_id
_entity_poly.type
_entity_poly.pdbx_seq_one_letter_code
_entity_poly.pdbx_strand_id
1 'polypeptide(L)'
;MLANNLTLCLEDRCVFSPEPLVKNRGSETVSVLALLDPRVFALYPEELRRSLKLEEPVQTAVPLVSALRARPVDWVVVLYHGPLEEAERLAAPVPGIDLIVVGHEQRLVPPLNGTLLVSPGEEGNRVGMLTLRKHARGRTRSTHQFRLLRVEDPRDPLILARLERYRRKLREALKEGNAAAGR
;
A
#
# COMPACT_ATOMS: atom_id res chain seq x y z
N MET A 1 -2.53 10.51 -1.30
CA MET A 1 -2.57 9.36 -0.37
C MET A 1 -3.86 8.61 -0.68
N LEU A 2 -3.79 7.29 -0.89
CA LEU A 2 -4.96 6.45 -1.15
C LEU A 2 -5.15 5.57 0.09
N ALA A 3 -6.35 5.61 0.69
CA ALA A 3 -6.76 4.76 1.81
C ALA A 3 -8.29 4.76 1.82
N ASN A 4 -8.88 3.72 1.25
CA ASN A 4 -10.31 3.63 0.96
C ASN A 4 -11.16 3.32 2.21
N ASN A 5 -10.55 2.76 3.25
CA ASN A 5 -11.21 2.47 4.52
C ASN A 5 -10.79 3.41 5.66
N LEU A 6 -10.09 4.51 5.36
CA LEU A 6 -9.63 5.47 6.36
C LEU A 6 -10.34 6.81 6.21
N THR A 7 -10.91 7.28 7.33
CA THR A 7 -11.27 8.67 7.55
C THR A 7 -10.43 9.23 8.70
N LEU A 8 -9.63 10.25 8.41
CA LEU A 8 -8.84 10.98 9.40
C LEU A 8 -9.53 12.31 9.71
N CYS A 9 -9.99 12.51 10.94
CA CYS A 9 -10.60 13.77 11.38
C CYS A 9 -9.67 14.52 12.33
N LEU A 10 -9.20 15.69 11.91
CA LEU A 10 -8.39 16.60 12.71
C LEU A 10 -9.23 17.85 12.99
N GLU A 11 -9.58 18.05 14.26
CA GLU A 11 -10.47 19.14 14.70
C GLU A 11 -11.77 19.12 13.88
N ASP A 12 -12.06 20.17 13.11
CA ASP A 12 -13.28 20.32 12.31
C ASP A 12 -13.12 19.84 10.85
N ARG A 13 -12.02 19.16 10.51
CA ARG A 13 -11.71 18.73 9.14
C ARG A 13 -11.44 17.25 9.04
N CYS A 14 -12.22 16.56 8.22
CA CYS A 14 -11.98 15.17 7.87
C CYS A 14 -11.36 15.03 6.47
N VAL A 15 -10.41 14.11 6.34
CA VAL A 15 -9.77 13.70 5.09
C VAL A 15 -10.02 12.22 4.89
N PHE A 16 -10.56 11.87 3.73
CA PHE A 16 -10.82 10.48 3.33
C PHE A 16 -10.63 10.36 1.82
N SER A 17 -10.32 9.16 1.35
CA SER A 17 -10.12 8.86 -0.08
C SER A 17 -10.95 7.65 -0.45
N PRO A 18 -12.29 7.79 -0.51
CA PRO A 18 -13.21 6.65 -0.54
C PRO A 18 -13.16 5.94 -1.89
N GLU A 19 -12.86 6.67 -2.97
CA GLU A 19 -12.87 6.15 -4.32
C GLU A 19 -11.58 5.41 -4.69
N PRO A 20 -11.67 4.23 -5.32
CA PRO A 20 -10.52 3.56 -5.92
C PRO A 20 -9.92 4.39 -7.06
N LEU A 21 -8.61 4.31 -7.23
CA LEU A 21 -7.93 4.94 -8.35
C LEU A 21 -8.09 4.08 -9.61
N VAL A 22 -8.69 4.61 -10.67
CA VAL A 22 -8.78 3.93 -11.97
C VAL A 22 -7.84 4.59 -12.98
N LYS A 23 -7.07 3.79 -13.71
CA LYS A 23 -6.09 4.25 -14.71
C LYS A 23 -6.10 3.36 -15.95
N ASN A 24 -6.14 4.01 -17.12
CA ASN A 24 -5.95 3.34 -18.40
C ASN A 24 -4.46 3.20 -18.70
N ARG A 25 -4.05 2.02 -19.16
CA ARG A 25 -2.68 1.67 -19.58
C ARG A 25 -2.76 0.92 -20.90
N GLY A 26 -2.52 1.64 -22.00
CA GLY A 26 -2.77 1.09 -23.32
C GLY A 26 -4.26 0.76 -23.47
N SER A 27 -4.56 -0.49 -23.82
CA SER A 27 -5.93 -1.01 -23.93
C SER A 27 -6.50 -1.57 -22.62
N GLU A 28 -5.70 -1.64 -21.55
CA GLU A 28 -6.13 -2.22 -20.27
C GLU A 28 -6.52 -1.14 -19.26
N THR A 29 -7.53 -1.45 -18.44
CA THR A 29 -7.96 -0.60 -17.32
C THR A 29 -7.54 -1.21 -15.99
N VAL A 30 -6.72 -0.50 -15.22
CA VAL A 30 -6.25 -0.93 -13.89
C VAL A 30 -6.91 -0.09 -12.80
N SER A 31 -7.55 -0.76 -11.84
CA SER A 31 -8.05 -0.14 -10.61
C SER A 31 -7.15 -0.48 -9.43
N VAL A 32 -6.97 0.48 -8.54
CA VAL A 32 -6.19 0.37 -7.31
C VAL A 32 -7.05 0.80 -6.14
N LEU A 33 -7.28 -0.12 -5.21
CA LEU A 33 -7.83 0.14 -3.89
C LEU A 33 -6.66 0.11 -2.89
N ALA A 34 -6.76 0.85 -1.80
CA ALA A 34 -5.83 0.78 -0.69
C ALA A 34 -6.60 0.57 0.62
N LEU A 35 -6.21 -0.43 1.40
CA LEU A 35 -6.86 -0.78 2.66
C LEU A 35 -5.82 -0.90 3.76
N LEU A 36 -6.18 -0.43 4.95
CA LEU A 36 -5.36 -0.47 6.16
C LEU A 36 -6.02 -1.42 7.16
N ASP A 37 -5.25 -2.34 7.74
CA ASP A 37 -5.77 -3.15 8.83
C ASP A 37 -5.76 -2.36 10.15
N PRO A 38 -6.86 -2.32 10.93
CA PRO A 38 -6.88 -1.63 12.22
C PRO A 38 -5.76 -2.05 13.19
N ARG A 39 -5.27 -3.30 13.10
CA ARG A 39 -4.22 -3.83 13.97
C ARG A 39 -2.89 -3.10 13.81
N VAL A 40 -2.61 -2.47 12.66
CA VAL A 40 -1.36 -1.71 12.47
C VAL A 40 -1.28 -0.48 13.40
N PHE A 41 -2.44 -0.05 13.92
CA PHE A 41 -2.54 1.07 14.85
C PHE A 41 -2.66 0.63 16.31
N ALA A 42 -2.58 -0.67 16.62
CA ALA A 42 -2.83 -1.19 17.98
C ALA A 42 -1.94 -0.56 19.07
N LEU A 43 -0.72 -0.15 18.70
CA LEU A 43 0.26 0.45 19.61
C LEU A 43 0.28 1.98 19.57
N TYR A 44 -0.64 2.61 18.84
CA TYR A 44 -0.67 4.08 18.72
C TYR A 44 -1.33 4.71 19.96
N PRO A 45 -0.93 5.93 20.34
CA PRO A 45 -1.57 6.68 21.42
C PRO A 45 -3.09 6.75 21.23
N GLU A 46 -3.83 6.73 22.33
CA GLU A 46 -5.30 6.67 22.27
C GLU A 46 -5.90 7.90 21.59
N GLU A 47 -5.33 9.08 21.84
CA GLU A 47 -5.75 10.34 21.23
C GLU A 47 -5.69 10.27 19.71
N LEU A 48 -4.61 9.67 19.18
CA LEU A 48 -4.43 9.47 17.75
C LEU A 48 -5.41 8.41 17.22
N ARG A 49 -5.59 7.30 17.93
CA ARG A 49 -6.58 6.27 17.55
C ARG A 49 -8.01 6.82 17.48
N ARG A 50 -8.38 7.74 18.38
CA ARG A 50 -9.71 8.41 18.35
C ARG A 50 -9.92 9.29 17.12
N SER A 51 -8.86 9.83 16.53
CA SER A 51 -8.92 10.62 15.29
C SER A 51 -8.99 9.77 14.00
N LEU A 52 -8.65 8.47 14.12
CA LEU A 52 -8.63 7.50 13.03
C LEU A 52 -9.94 6.71 13.03
N LYS A 53 -10.76 6.91 12.01
CA LYS A 53 -11.92 6.06 11.76
C LYS A 53 -11.57 5.09 10.63
N LEU A 54 -11.38 3.83 11.00
CA LEU A 54 -11.10 2.74 10.08
C LEU A 54 -12.31 1.84 9.96
N GLU A 55 -12.81 1.73 8.74
CA GLU A 55 -13.76 0.68 8.41
C GLU A 55 -13.05 -0.66 8.26
N GLU A 56 -13.78 -1.75 8.52
CA GLU A 56 -13.23 -3.09 8.41
C GLU A 56 -12.89 -3.39 6.93
N PRO A 57 -11.65 -3.86 6.62
CA PRO A 57 -11.19 -4.05 5.25
C PRO A 57 -12.13 -4.87 4.34
N VAL A 58 -12.69 -5.99 4.80
CA VAL A 58 -13.61 -6.82 4.00
C VAL A 58 -14.91 -6.06 3.72
N GLN A 59 -15.49 -5.42 4.73
CA GLN A 59 -16.71 -4.62 4.60
C GLN A 59 -16.55 -3.48 3.61
N THR A 60 -15.39 -2.81 3.58
CA THR A 60 -15.09 -1.77 2.59
C THR A 60 -14.81 -2.38 1.21
N ALA A 61 -14.09 -3.51 1.13
CA ALA A 61 -13.66 -4.09 -0.14
C ALA A 61 -14.83 -4.68 -0.95
N VAL A 62 -15.76 -5.41 -0.31
CA VAL A 62 -16.89 -6.08 -0.99
C VAL A 62 -17.67 -5.13 -1.93
N PRO A 63 -18.23 -4.00 -1.45
CA PRO A 63 -19.00 -3.10 -2.30
C PRO A 63 -18.13 -2.41 -3.37
N LEU A 64 -16.90 -2.02 -3.03
CA LEU A 64 -15.98 -1.35 -3.96
C LEU A 64 -15.57 -2.26 -5.11
N VAL A 65 -15.20 -3.50 -4.81
CA VAL A 65 -14.82 -4.50 -5.82
C VAL A 65 -16.02 -4.87 -6.69
N SER A 66 -17.19 -5.06 -6.10
CA SER A 66 -18.44 -5.29 -6.85
C SER A 66 -18.73 -4.15 -7.83
N ALA A 67 -18.66 -2.89 -7.38
CA ALA A 67 -18.86 -1.72 -8.23
C ALA A 67 -17.78 -1.56 -9.32
N LEU A 68 -16.54 -1.98 -9.06
CA LEU A 68 -15.48 -2.01 -10.08
C LEU A 68 -15.72 -3.10 -11.12
N ARG A 69 -16.23 -4.27 -10.72
CA ARG A 69 -16.53 -5.38 -11.64
C ARG A 69 -17.80 -5.17 -12.46
N ALA A 70 -18.69 -4.28 -12.04
CA ALA A 70 -19.79 -3.79 -12.87
C ALA A 70 -19.35 -2.85 -14.02
N ARG A 71 -18.05 -2.52 -14.10
CA ARG A 71 -17.44 -1.61 -15.09
C ARG A 71 -16.40 -2.36 -15.93
N PRO A 72 -15.98 -1.84 -17.10
CA PRO A 72 -14.92 -2.44 -17.92
C PRO A 72 -13.53 -2.21 -17.29
N VAL A 73 -13.32 -2.76 -16.10
CA VAL A 73 -12.05 -2.76 -15.39
C VAL A 73 -11.37 -4.10 -15.60
N ASP A 74 -10.18 -4.07 -16.19
CA ASP A 74 -9.42 -5.28 -16.43
C ASP A 74 -8.83 -5.86 -15.15
N TRP A 75 -8.21 -4.99 -14.35
CA TRP A 75 -7.44 -5.40 -13.19
C TRP A 75 -7.94 -4.70 -11.91
N VAL A 76 -8.19 -5.48 -10.87
CA VAL A 76 -8.47 -4.98 -9.51
C VAL A 76 -7.31 -5.33 -8.61
N VAL A 77 -6.53 -4.29 -8.27
CA VAL A 77 -5.36 -4.38 -7.40
C VAL A 77 -5.71 -3.78 -6.04
N VAL A 78 -5.40 -4.49 -4.97
CA VAL A 78 -5.50 -3.98 -3.60
C VAL A 78 -4.10 -3.77 -3.05
N LEU A 79 -3.80 -2.55 -2.61
CA LEU A 79 -2.65 -2.24 -1.78
C LEU A 79 -3.09 -2.41 -0.32
N TYR A 80 -2.56 -3.42 0.37
CA TYR A 80 -2.99 -3.76 1.71
C TYR A 80 -1.85 -3.52 2.71
N HIS A 81 -2.11 -2.72 3.73
CA HIS A 81 -1.15 -2.51 4.83
C HIS A 81 -1.70 -3.13 6.12
N GLY A 82 -1.25 -4.34 6.41
CA GLY A 82 -1.67 -5.13 7.57
C GLY A 82 -0.99 -6.50 7.59
N PRO A 83 -1.27 -7.32 8.61
CA PRO A 83 -0.74 -8.67 8.71
C PRO A 83 -1.09 -9.52 7.49
N LEU A 84 -0.20 -10.43 7.08
CA LEU A 84 -0.44 -11.28 5.90
C LEU A 84 -1.67 -12.16 6.10
N GLU A 85 -1.86 -12.70 7.29
CA GLU A 85 -3.01 -13.54 7.63
C GLU A 85 -4.34 -12.80 7.37
N GLU A 86 -4.38 -11.50 7.64
CA GLU A 86 -5.59 -10.70 7.39
C GLU A 86 -5.75 -10.34 5.91
N ALA A 87 -4.65 -10.22 5.16
CA ALA A 87 -4.71 -10.13 3.70
C ALA A 87 -5.26 -11.42 3.06
N GLU A 88 -4.90 -12.59 3.61
CA GLU A 88 -5.45 -13.89 3.19
C GLU A 88 -6.94 -13.99 3.51
N ARG A 89 -7.35 -13.55 4.72
CA ARG A 89 -8.76 -13.46 5.12
C ARG A 89 -9.55 -12.45 4.28
N LEU A 90 -8.92 -11.40 3.75
CA LEU A 90 -9.54 -10.48 2.79
C LEU A 90 -9.74 -11.12 1.41
N ALA A 91 -8.79 -11.94 0.96
CA ALA A 91 -8.83 -12.54 -0.36
C ALA A 91 -9.97 -13.55 -0.55
N ALA A 92 -10.34 -14.29 0.49
CA ALA A 92 -11.35 -15.34 0.43
C ALA A 92 -12.80 -14.85 0.22
N PRO A 93 -13.32 -13.86 0.97
CA PRO A 93 -14.71 -13.39 0.86
C PRO A 93 -14.95 -12.34 -0.23
N VAL A 94 -13.90 -11.82 -0.89
CA VAL A 94 -14.03 -10.73 -1.87
C VAL A 94 -13.69 -11.23 -3.28
N PRO A 95 -14.63 -11.89 -3.98
CA PRO A 95 -14.39 -12.37 -5.34
C PRO A 95 -14.14 -11.20 -6.29
N GLY A 96 -13.23 -11.40 -7.24
CA GLY A 96 -12.90 -10.40 -8.24
C GLY A 96 -11.76 -9.47 -7.86
N ILE A 97 -11.00 -9.72 -6.79
CA ILE A 97 -9.66 -9.15 -6.63
C ILE A 97 -8.68 -9.98 -7.48
N ASP A 98 -7.84 -9.34 -8.29
CA ASP A 98 -6.81 -10.06 -9.06
C ASP A 98 -5.49 -10.16 -8.31
N LEU A 99 -5.14 -9.11 -7.57
CA LEU A 99 -3.84 -8.94 -6.92
C LEU A 99 -4.01 -8.20 -5.59
N ILE A 100 -3.37 -8.71 -4.55
CA ILE A 100 -3.14 -7.99 -3.30
C ILE A 100 -1.62 -7.81 -3.12
N VAL A 101 -1.20 -6.55 -3.02
CA VAL A 101 0.17 -6.17 -2.66
C VAL A 101 0.20 -5.88 -1.17
N VAL A 102 0.83 -6.77 -0.40
CA VAL A 102 0.87 -6.75 1.06
C VAL A 102 2.11 -5.99 1.54
N GLY A 103 1.90 -5.03 2.44
CA GLY A 103 2.94 -4.37 3.23
C GLY A 103 2.93 -4.83 4.69
N HIS A 104 3.52 -4.04 5.60
CA HIS A 104 3.56 -4.26 7.07
C HIS A 104 4.59 -5.30 7.56
N GLU A 105 4.47 -6.58 7.20
CA GLU A 105 5.30 -7.64 7.81
C GLU A 105 6.75 -7.72 7.31
N GLN A 106 7.14 -6.86 6.36
CA GLN A 106 8.51 -6.74 5.84
C GLN A 106 9.11 -8.04 5.25
N ARG A 107 8.36 -9.13 5.13
CA ARG A 107 8.85 -10.40 4.57
C ARG A 107 8.38 -10.64 3.14
N LEU A 108 9.12 -11.49 2.42
CA LEU A 108 8.67 -12.02 1.13
C LEU A 108 7.50 -12.97 1.34
N VAL A 109 6.53 -12.90 0.43
CA VAL A 109 5.37 -13.80 0.39
C VAL A 109 5.39 -14.52 -0.96
N PRO A 110 5.47 -15.86 -0.98
CA PRO A 110 5.33 -16.61 -2.22
C PRO A 110 3.89 -16.47 -2.75
N PRO A 111 3.67 -16.49 -4.08
CA PRO A 111 2.33 -16.49 -4.66
C PRO A 111 1.47 -17.62 -4.07
N LEU A 112 0.34 -17.27 -3.46
CA LEU A 112 -0.65 -18.24 -3.00
C LEU A 112 -1.66 -18.56 -4.11
N ASN A 113 -2.23 -19.76 -4.09
CA ASN A 113 -3.26 -20.18 -5.05
C ASN A 113 -4.57 -19.41 -4.81
N GLY A 114 -5.21 -18.94 -5.88
CA GLY A 114 -6.43 -18.10 -5.82
C GLY A 114 -6.13 -16.66 -6.21
N THR A 115 -6.55 -15.71 -5.38
CA THR A 115 -6.13 -14.30 -5.48
C THR A 115 -4.63 -14.21 -5.29
N LEU A 116 -3.92 -13.53 -6.19
CA LEU A 116 -2.47 -13.44 -6.12
C LEU A 116 -2.05 -12.48 -4.99
N LEU A 117 -1.36 -13.00 -3.96
CA LEU A 117 -0.77 -12.21 -2.89
C LEU A 117 0.74 -12.07 -3.12
N VAL A 118 1.27 -10.85 -3.01
CA VAL A 118 2.70 -10.57 -3.15
C VAL A 118 3.17 -9.55 -2.12
N SER A 119 4.44 -9.62 -1.74
CA SER A 119 5.12 -8.61 -0.92
C SER A 119 6.52 -8.35 -1.47
N PRO A 120 6.97 -7.07 -1.55
CA PRO A 120 8.33 -6.74 -1.96
C PRO A 120 9.37 -6.96 -0.86
N GLY A 121 8.98 -7.28 0.37
CA GLY A 121 9.89 -7.45 1.50
C GLY A 121 10.23 -6.13 2.21
N GLU A 122 11.43 -6.05 2.79
CA GLU A 122 11.81 -5.02 3.76
C GLU A 122 12.64 -3.86 3.20
N GLU A 123 12.62 -2.76 3.94
CA GLU A 123 13.62 -1.68 3.92
C GLU A 123 13.89 -1.00 2.56
N GLY A 124 13.05 -1.26 1.56
CA GLY A 124 13.31 -0.79 0.20
C GLY A 124 14.62 -1.34 -0.38
N ASN A 125 15.13 -2.48 0.13
CA ASN A 125 16.36 -3.10 -0.38
C ASN A 125 16.16 -3.77 -1.75
N ARG A 126 14.93 -3.81 -2.26
CA ARG A 126 14.58 -4.37 -3.56
C ARG A 126 13.33 -3.73 -4.16
N VAL A 127 13.18 -3.88 -5.47
CA VAL A 127 11.97 -3.56 -6.22
C VAL A 127 11.36 -4.85 -6.76
N GLY A 128 10.09 -5.09 -6.41
CA GLY A 128 9.30 -6.18 -6.99
C GLY A 128 8.77 -5.82 -8.36
N MET A 129 8.98 -6.69 -9.34
CA MET A 129 8.45 -6.58 -10.69
C MET A 129 7.50 -7.76 -10.94
N LEU A 130 6.21 -7.46 -11.01
CA LEU A 130 5.17 -8.43 -11.29
C LEU A 130 4.55 -8.15 -12.65
N THR A 131 4.55 -9.16 -13.53
CA THR A 131 3.82 -9.11 -14.80
C THR A 131 2.61 -10.02 -14.71
N LEU A 132 1.43 -9.48 -15.04
CA LEU A 132 0.17 -10.20 -15.11
C LEU A 132 -0.29 -10.30 -16.55
N ARG A 133 -0.87 -11.45 -16.92
CA ARG A 133 -1.46 -11.69 -18.24
C ARG A 133 -2.75 -12.47 -18.09
N LYS A 134 -3.85 -11.97 -18.67
CA LYS A 134 -5.09 -12.73 -18.81
C LYS A 134 -4.92 -13.76 -19.94
N HIS A 135 -5.23 -15.03 -19.67
CA HIS A 135 -5.26 -16.08 -20.67
C HIS A 135 -6.68 -16.27 -21.22
N ALA A 136 -6.82 -16.82 -22.43
CA ALA A 136 -8.09 -17.01 -23.15
C ALA A 136 -9.18 -17.84 -22.41
N ARG A 137 -8.88 -18.43 -21.25
CA ARG A 137 -9.82 -19.19 -20.41
C ARG A 137 -10.11 -18.49 -19.06
N GLY A 138 -9.85 -17.19 -18.94
CA GLY A 138 -10.03 -16.43 -17.70
C GLY A 138 -8.99 -16.73 -16.60
N ARG A 139 -7.97 -17.54 -16.89
CA ARG A 139 -6.86 -17.81 -15.96
C ARG A 139 -5.81 -16.70 -16.06
N THR A 140 -5.44 -16.12 -14.93
CA THR A 140 -4.34 -15.15 -14.85
C THR A 140 -3.00 -15.90 -14.74
N ARG A 141 -2.04 -15.59 -15.61
CA ARG A 141 -0.64 -16.00 -15.47
C ARG A 141 0.16 -14.85 -14.88
N SER A 142 1.00 -15.16 -13.91
CA SER A 142 1.93 -14.19 -13.31
C SER A 142 3.37 -14.62 -13.49
N THR A 143 4.27 -13.64 -13.63
CA THR A 143 5.71 -13.83 -13.50
C THR A 143 6.25 -12.77 -12.56
N HIS A 144 7.06 -13.19 -11.59
CA HIS A 144 7.64 -12.31 -10.56
C HIS A 144 9.15 -12.26 -10.71
N GLN A 145 9.73 -11.08 -10.50
CA GLN A 145 11.16 -10.85 -10.43
C GLN A 145 11.46 -9.83 -9.34
N PHE A 146 12.65 -9.92 -8.74
CA PHE A 146 13.15 -8.91 -7.84
C PHE A 146 14.40 -8.27 -8.43
N ARG A 147 14.48 -6.94 -8.31
CA ARG A 147 15.72 -6.20 -8.52
C ARG A 147 16.22 -5.71 -7.16
N LEU A 148 17.32 -6.28 -6.68
CA LEU A 148 17.99 -5.79 -5.47
C LEU A 148 18.59 -4.42 -5.74
N LEU A 149 18.44 -3.52 -4.78
CA LEU A 149 19.10 -2.21 -4.78
C LEU A 149 20.43 -2.34 -4.05
N ARG A 150 21.50 -1.93 -4.72
CA ARG A 150 22.88 -2.02 -4.21
C ARG A 150 23.47 -0.63 -4.01
N VAL A 151 24.48 -0.54 -3.16
CA VAL A 151 25.16 0.73 -2.86
C VAL A 151 25.83 1.33 -4.11
N GLU A 152 26.27 0.45 -5.02
CA GLU A 152 26.93 0.78 -6.27
C GLU A 152 25.96 1.18 -7.38
N ASP A 153 24.64 0.99 -7.20
CA ASP A 153 23.68 1.38 -8.22
C ASP A 153 23.69 2.91 -8.42
N PRO A 154 23.48 3.40 -9.67
CA PRO A 154 23.52 4.83 -9.96
C PRO A 154 22.54 5.62 -9.09
N ARG A 155 23.05 6.70 -8.50
CA ARG A 155 22.25 7.57 -7.63
C ARG A 155 21.60 8.66 -8.46
N ASP A 156 20.30 8.84 -8.28
CA ASP A 156 19.55 9.92 -8.92
C ASP A 156 19.96 11.29 -8.33
N PRO A 157 20.50 12.22 -9.14
CA PRO A 157 20.95 13.54 -8.66
C PRO A 157 19.84 14.37 -7.99
N LEU A 158 18.59 14.25 -8.46
CA LEU A 158 17.45 14.96 -7.90
C LEU A 158 17.10 14.42 -6.52
N ILE A 159 17.16 13.10 -6.34
CA ILE A 159 16.96 12.47 -5.03
C ILE A 159 18.09 12.83 -4.07
N LEU A 160 19.34 12.84 -4.53
CA LEU A 160 20.48 13.27 -3.71
C LEU A 160 20.33 14.70 -3.19
N ALA A 161 20.01 15.65 -4.07
CA ALA A 161 19.77 17.04 -3.68
C ALA A 161 18.62 17.15 -2.66
N ARG A 162 17.57 16.32 -2.82
CA ARG A 162 16.44 16.27 -1.87
C ARG A 162 16.86 15.70 -0.51
N LEU A 163 17.69 14.65 -0.49
CA LEU A 163 18.23 14.06 0.74
C LEU A 163 19.14 15.05 1.48
N GLU A 164 20.00 15.77 0.79
CA GLU A 164 20.86 16.80 1.39
C GLU A 164 20.05 17.89 2.08
N ARG A 165 18.97 18.34 1.42
CA ARG A 165 18.04 19.31 2.01
C ARG A 165 17.38 18.78 3.29
N TYR A 166 16.93 17.52 3.31
CA TYR A 166 16.35 16.92 4.52
C TYR A 166 17.39 16.74 5.62
N ARG A 167 18.61 16.30 5.28
CA ARG A 167 19.73 16.16 6.23
C ARG A 167 20.13 17.49 6.86
N ARG A 168 20.08 18.59 6.10
CA ARG A 168 20.32 19.94 6.65
C ARG A 168 19.26 20.29 7.70
N LYS A 169 17.98 20.19 7.35
CA LYS A 169 16.87 20.45 8.29
C LYS A 169 16.95 19.60 9.55
N LEU A 170 17.26 18.31 9.40
CA LEU A 170 17.41 17.41 10.55
C LEU A 170 18.57 17.84 11.46
N ARG A 171 19.72 18.22 10.88
CA ARG A 171 20.86 18.71 11.67
C ARG A 171 20.54 20.00 12.42
N GLU A 172 19.78 20.90 11.81
CA GLU A 172 19.32 22.14 12.44
C GLU A 172 18.39 21.83 13.62
N ALA A 173 17.36 21.02 13.40
CA ALA A 173 16.41 20.62 14.45
C ALA A 173 17.09 19.87 15.62
N LEU A 174 18.04 18.99 15.32
CA LEU A 174 18.81 18.28 16.37
C LEU A 174 19.68 19.23 17.19
N LYS A 175 20.27 20.26 16.58
CA LYS A 175 21.04 21.28 17.31
C LYS A 175 20.15 22.10 18.22
N GLU A 176 18.97 22.51 17.74
CA GLU A 176 17.98 23.26 18.53
C GLU A 176 17.45 22.42 19.69
N GLY A 177 17.11 21.14 19.45
CA GLY A 177 16.67 20.20 20.49
C GLY A 177 17.73 19.94 21.55
N ASN A 178 18.99 19.74 21.15
CA ASN A 178 20.10 19.56 22.10
C ASN A 178 20.40 20.85 22.90
N ALA A 179 20.25 22.02 22.30
CA ALA A 179 20.40 23.30 23.01
C ALA A 179 19.24 23.56 23.98
N ALA A 180 18.03 23.06 23.69
CA ALA A 180 16.88 23.13 24.58
C ALA A 180 16.94 22.10 25.72
N ALA A 181 17.52 20.92 25.48
CA ALA A 181 17.68 19.85 26.48
C ALA A 181 18.92 20.03 27.40
N GLY A 182 19.85 20.93 27.06
CA GLY A 182 21.02 21.28 27.86
C GLY A 182 20.78 22.37 28.91
N ARG A 183 19.55 22.53 29.41
CA ARG A 183 19.19 23.42 30.53
C ARG A 183 18.66 22.62 31.69
#